data_AF-A0A1T3VRT9-F1
#
_entry.id   AF-A0A1T3VRT9-F1
#
_cell.length_a   1.000
_cell.length_b   1.000
_cell.length_c   1.000
_cell.angle_alpha   90.00
_cell.angle_beta   90.00
_cell.angle_gamma   90.00
#
_symmetry.space_group_name_H-M   'P 1'
#
loop_
_entity.id
_entity.type
_entity.pdbx_description
1 polymer ?
#
loop_
_entity_poly.entity_id
_entity_poly.type
_entity_poly.pdbx_seq_one_letter_code
_entity_poly.pdbx_strand_id
1 'polypeptide(L)'
;MASIIDTVANLAKRRGLVFQSGEIYGGTKSAWDYGPLGVELKENIKKQWWRSVVTSRDDVVGLDSAIILPRQVWVASGHVEVFNDPLVECLNCHKRHRQDHMQEAYAEKKSTRDTVIDPDSVSMDEIVCPDCGTKGQWTEPRDFNMMLKTYLGPIESEDGLHYLRPETAQGIFVNFANVVTTARKKPPFGIGQIGKSFRNEITPGNFIFRTREFEQMEMEFFVEPSTAPEWHKYWIETRLQWYVDLGIDRDNLRLYDHPKEKLSHYSDGTVDIEYKFGFAGNPWGELEGIANRTNFDLSTHAKHSGVDLSFYDQAGDTRYVPYVIEPAAGLTRSLMAFLVDAYTEDEAPNAKGGVDKR
;
A
#
# COMPACT_ATOMS: atom_id res chain seq x y z
N MET A 1 11.46 13.60 -23.67
CA MET A 1 12.17 14.01 -22.44
C MET A 1 12.04 12.88 -21.44
N ALA A 2 13.07 12.60 -20.65
CA ALA A 2 12.95 11.64 -19.54
C ALA A 2 11.89 12.14 -18.56
N SER A 3 11.11 11.23 -17.96
CA SER A 3 10.17 11.63 -16.92
C SER A 3 10.94 12.13 -15.68
N ILE A 4 10.28 12.91 -14.83
CA ILE A 4 10.85 13.31 -13.52
C ILE A 4 11.24 12.07 -12.70
N ILE A 5 10.46 11.00 -12.81
CA ILE A 5 10.72 9.72 -12.14
C ILE A 5 11.99 9.07 -12.67
N ASP A 6 12.20 9.02 -13.99
CA ASP A 6 13.44 8.46 -14.56
C ASP A 6 14.65 9.28 -14.11
N THR A 7 14.48 10.59 -14.02
CA THR A 7 15.53 11.52 -13.59
C THR A 7 15.90 11.27 -12.12
N VAL A 8 14.90 11.19 -11.24
CA VAL A 8 15.06 10.89 -9.81
C VAL A 8 15.60 9.48 -9.59
N ALA A 9 15.14 8.47 -10.32
CA ALA A 9 15.62 7.10 -10.23
C ALA A 9 17.11 7.00 -10.61
N ASN A 10 17.51 7.69 -11.69
CA ASN A 10 18.92 7.78 -12.10
C ASN A 10 19.77 8.52 -11.08
N LEU A 11 19.26 9.60 -10.49
CA LEU A 11 19.95 10.32 -9.42
C LEU A 11 20.09 9.44 -8.17
N ALA A 12 19.04 8.74 -7.78
CA ALA A 12 19.00 7.85 -6.63
C ALA A 12 20.07 6.76 -6.74
N LYS A 13 20.22 6.15 -7.91
CA LYS A 13 21.31 5.20 -8.18
C LYS A 13 22.69 5.85 -8.07
N ARG A 14 22.91 6.98 -8.75
CA ARG A 14 24.21 7.68 -8.76
C ARG A 14 24.65 8.20 -7.39
N ARG A 15 23.70 8.54 -6.52
CA ARG A 15 23.96 9.09 -5.18
C ARG A 15 23.92 8.06 -4.06
N GLY A 16 23.67 6.79 -4.36
CA GLY A 16 23.65 5.74 -3.35
C GLY A 16 22.41 5.73 -2.46
N LEU A 17 21.26 6.12 -3.02
CA LEU A 17 19.95 6.03 -2.37
C LEU A 17 19.32 4.65 -2.62
N VAL A 18 19.16 4.25 -3.88
CA VAL A 18 18.45 3.01 -4.25
C VAL A 18 19.20 2.29 -5.37
N PHE A 19 19.30 0.96 -5.24
CA PHE A 19 19.94 0.07 -6.21
C PHE A 19 18.99 -1.03 -6.65
N GLN A 20 19.19 -1.53 -7.87
CA GLN A 20 18.50 -2.73 -8.32
C GLN A 20 18.98 -3.92 -7.48
N SER A 21 18.06 -4.62 -6.82
CA SER A 21 18.44 -5.75 -5.99
C SER A 21 19.07 -6.85 -6.84
N GLY A 22 20.23 -7.36 -6.43
CA GLY A 22 20.99 -8.37 -7.17
C GLY A 22 21.55 -7.90 -8.52
N GLU A 23 21.86 -6.61 -8.69
CA GLU A 23 22.26 -6.01 -9.99
C GLU A 23 23.39 -6.78 -10.70
N ILE A 24 24.40 -7.25 -9.97
CA ILE A 24 25.54 -7.99 -10.56
C ILE A 24 25.14 -9.35 -11.18
N TYR A 25 23.96 -9.88 -10.84
CA TYR A 25 23.39 -11.11 -11.37
C TYR A 25 22.26 -10.86 -12.39
N GLY A 26 22.12 -9.62 -12.88
CA GLY A 26 21.05 -9.23 -13.81
C GLY A 26 19.79 -8.68 -13.14
N GLY A 27 19.77 -8.62 -11.80
CA GLY A 27 18.72 -8.00 -11.02
C GLY A 27 17.46 -8.84 -10.83
N THR A 28 16.80 -8.68 -9.68
CA THR A 28 15.46 -9.22 -9.41
C THR A 28 14.40 -8.16 -9.73
N LYS A 29 13.55 -8.42 -10.72
CA LYS A 29 12.47 -7.51 -11.10
C LYS A 29 11.60 -7.13 -9.90
N SER A 30 11.30 -5.83 -9.78
CA SER A 30 10.46 -5.25 -8.72
C SER A 30 11.00 -5.50 -7.30
N ALA A 31 12.32 -5.62 -7.16
CA ALA A 31 13.02 -5.68 -5.89
C ALA A 31 14.18 -4.68 -5.89
N TRP A 32 14.35 -3.95 -4.79
CA TRP A 32 15.29 -2.83 -4.69
C TRP A 32 16.00 -2.84 -3.35
N ASP A 33 17.28 -2.51 -3.36
CA ASP A 33 18.10 -2.35 -2.16
C ASP A 33 18.30 -0.86 -1.87
N TYR A 34 18.37 -0.49 -0.58
CA TYR A 34 18.59 0.89 -0.15
C TYR A 34 20.06 1.08 0.21
N GLY A 35 20.74 1.99 -0.49
CA GLY A 35 22.16 2.29 -0.27
C GLY A 35 22.40 3.15 0.98
N PRO A 36 23.64 3.61 1.22
CA PRO A 36 24.00 4.33 2.44
C PRO A 36 23.14 5.58 2.74
N LEU A 37 22.78 6.37 1.73
CA LEU A 37 21.88 7.52 1.95
C LEU A 37 20.41 7.09 1.99
N GLY A 38 20.07 6.02 1.26
CA GLY A 38 18.70 5.52 1.19
C GLY A 38 18.23 4.95 2.52
N VAL A 39 19.09 4.21 3.22
CA VAL A 39 18.78 3.68 4.55
C VAL A 39 18.57 4.80 5.57
N GLU A 40 19.42 5.84 5.56
CA GLU A 40 19.26 6.98 6.48
C GLU A 40 17.95 7.74 6.23
N LEU A 41 17.62 8.03 4.96
CA LEU A 41 16.37 8.68 4.62
C LEU A 41 15.16 7.83 5.03
N LYS A 42 15.20 6.53 4.72
CA LYS A 42 14.13 5.58 5.04
C LYS A 42 13.92 5.45 6.55
N GLU A 43 14.99 5.34 7.33
CA GLU A 43 14.93 5.27 8.79
C GLU A 43 14.47 6.61 9.42
N ASN A 44 14.83 7.75 8.83
CA ASN A 44 14.32 9.05 9.26
C ASN A 44 12.80 9.16 9.08
N ILE A 45 12.28 8.70 7.94
CA ILE A 45 10.83 8.67 7.67
C ILE A 45 10.14 7.74 8.69
N LYS A 46 10.66 6.53 8.91
CA LYS A 46 10.10 5.58 9.92
C LYS A 46 10.07 6.18 11.32
N LYS A 47 11.19 6.74 11.77
CA LYS A 47 11.32 7.33 13.12
C LYS A 47 10.39 8.52 13.28
N GLN A 48 10.26 9.36 12.25
CA GLN A 48 9.35 10.50 12.31
C GLN A 48 7.89 9.99 12.34
N TRP A 49 7.52 9.02 11.50
CA TRP A 49 6.16 8.46 11.51
C TRP A 49 5.85 7.87 12.89
N TRP A 50 6.75 7.04 13.41
CA TRP A 50 6.63 6.43 14.74
C TRP A 50 6.49 7.48 15.85
N ARG A 51 7.26 8.58 15.74
CA ARG A 51 7.13 9.70 16.67
C ARG A 51 5.75 10.33 16.59
N SER A 52 5.24 10.59 15.39
CA SER A 52 3.98 11.30 15.18
C SER A 52 2.73 10.47 15.52
N VAL A 53 2.75 9.18 15.19
CA VAL A 53 1.61 8.27 15.33
C VAL A 53 1.65 7.52 16.66
N VAL A 54 2.83 7.20 17.19
CA VAL A 54 2.95 6.37 18.40
C VAL A 54 3.46 7.18 19.59
N THR A 55 4.71 7.66 19.59
CA THR A 55 5.33 8.13 20.84
C THR A 55 4.96 9.55 21.27
N SER A 56 4.37 10.36 20.39
CA SER A 56 3.88 11.71 20.74
C SER A 56 2.38 11.71 21.07
N ARG A 57 1.77 10.53 21.17
CA ARG A 57 0.35 10.35 21.45
C ARG A 57 0.16 9.47 22.68
N ASP A 58 -0.88 9.79 23.45
CA ASP A 58 -1.25 9.00 24.63
C ASP A 58 -2.23 7.88 24.31
N ASP A 59 -2.82 7.87 23.11
CA ASP A 59 -3.87 6.96 22.68
C ASP A 59 -3.38 5.87 21.72
N VAL A 60 -2.10 5.84 21.33
CA VAL A 60 -1.54 4.81 20.43
C VAL A 60 -0.39 4.07 21.09
N VAL A 61 -0.29 2.76 20.86
CA VAL A 61 0.82 1.91 21.31
C VAL A 61 1.49 1.20 20.15
N GLY A 62 2.74 0.77 20.33
CA GLY A 62 3.49 0.08 19.29
C GLY A 62 3.32 -1.44 19.32
N LEU A 63 3.42 -2.07 18.15
CA LEU A 63 3.56 -3.51 17.97
C LEU A 63 4.63 -3.82 16.91
N ASP A 64 5.26 -4.99 17.03
CA ASP A 64 6.06 -5.60 15.96
C ASP A 64 5.72 -7.10 15.89
N SER A 65 4.85 -7.46 14.95
CA SER A 65 4.41 -8.84 14.73
C SER A 65 5.35 -9.57 13.77
N ALA A 66 5.40 -10.90 13.92
CA ALA A 66 6.09 -11.76 12.96
C ALA A 66 5.55 -11.60 11.52
N ILE A 67 6.42 -11.84 10.54
CA ILE A 67 6.07 -11.87 9.10
C ILE A 67 5.29 -13.14 8.75
N ILE A 68 5.70 -14.27 9.33
CA ILE A 68 5.09 -15.57 9.09
C ILE A 68 4.07 -15.82 10.21
N LEU A 69 2.80 -15.59 9.90
CA LEU A 69 1.67 -15.89 10.79
C LEU A 69 1.06 -17.26 10.47
N PRO A 70 0.32 -17.89 11.40
CA PRO A 70 -0.41 -19.12 11.12
C PRO A 70 -1.31 -18.96 9.89
N ARG A 71 -1.36 -19.97 9.02
CA ARG A 71 -2.16 -19.96 7.78
C ARG A 71 -3.61 -19.51 8.00
N GLN A 72 -4.17 -19.90 9.14
CA GLN A 72 -5.56 -19.65 9.54
C GLN A 72 -5.86 -18.16 9.69
N VAL A 73 -4.86 -17.31 9.97
CA VAL A 73 -5.02 -15.85 9.98
C VAL A 73 -5.38 -15.34 8.58
N TRP A 74 -4.75 -15.88 7.55
CA TRP A 74 -4.99 -15.52 6.14
C TRP A 74 -6.26 -16.17 5.57
N VAL A 75 -6.66 -17.31 6.11
CA VAL A 75 -7.97 -17.92 5.80
C VAL A 75 -9.08 -17.08 6.41
N ALA A 76 -8.97 -16.76 7.71
CA ALA A 76 -9.98 -15.98 8.42
C ALA A 76 -10.20 -14.63 7.74
N SER A 77 -9.13 -13.88 7.48
CA SER A 77 -9.18 -12.58 6.82
C SER A 77 -9.58 -12.61 5.33
N GLY A 78 -9.82 -13.80 4.75
CA GLY A 78 -10.22 -13.97 3.35
C GLY A 78 -9.07 -13.93 2.33
N HIS A 79 -7.85 -13.55 2.72
CA HIS A 79 -6.72 -13.39 1.80
C HIS A 79 -6.39 -14.66 0.99
N VAL A 80 -6.59 -15.85 1.55
CA VAL A 80 -6.38 -17.10 0.81
C VAL A 80 -7.39 -17.28 -0.34
N GLU A 81 -8.62 -16.81 -0.17
CA GLU A 81 -9.71 -16.99 -1.13
C GLU A 81 -9.80 -15.84 -2.13
N VAL A 82 -9.72 -14.59 -1.66
CA VAL A 82 -10.07 -13.39 -2.45
C VAL A 82 -8.89 -12.53 -2.87
N PHE A 83 -7.67 -12.78 -2.39
CA PHE A 83 -6.49 -11.97 -2.74
C PHE A 83 -5.88 -12.40 -4.09
N ASN A 84 -6.70 -12.35 -5.13
CA ASN A 84 -6.34 -12.74 -6.49
C ASN A 84 -6.41 -11.54 -7.45
N ASP A 85 -5.43 -11.43 -8.33
CA ASP A 85 -5.48 -10.50 -9.45
C ASP A 85 -5.91 -11.24 -10.73
N PRO A 86 -6.77 -10.64 -11.59
CA PRO A 86 -7.14 -11.22 -12.87
C PRO A 86 -5.97 -11.14 -13.85
N LEU A 87 -5.40 -12.29 -14.19
CA LEU A 87 -4.24 -12.38 -15.07
C LEU A 87 -4.62 -12.87 -16.47
N VAL A 88 -4.16 -12.16 -17.49
CA VAL A 88 -4.30 -12.55 -18.90
C VAL A 88 -2.92 -12.64 -19.56
N GLU A 89 -2.79 -13.56 -20.53
CA GLU A 89 -1.58 -13.73 -21.33
C GLU A 89 -1.85 -13.36 -22.78
N CYS A 90 -0.96 -12.56 -23.39
CA CYS A 90 -1.06 -12.25 -24.81
C CYS A 90 -0.77 -13.53 -25.63
N LEU A 91 -1.73 -13.96 -26.45
CA LEU A 91 -1.60 -15.18 -27.26
C LEU A 91 -0.50 -15.09 -28.34
N ASN A 92 0.02 -13.89 -28.61
CA ASN A 92 1.08 -13.68 -29.61
C ASN A 92 2.49 -13.61 -29.00
N CYS A 93 2.69 -12.87 -27.90
CA CYS A 93 4.02 -12.70 -27.31
C CYS A 93 4.21 -13.40 -25.96
N HIS A 94 3.17 -14.07 -25.45
CA HIS A 94 3.15 -14.81 -24.18
C HIS A 94 3.52 -13.98 -22.94
N LYS A 95 3.53 -12.65 -23.05
CA LYS A 95 3.68 -11.77 -21.89
C LYS A 95 2.36 -11.70 -21.13
N ARG A 96 2.49 -11.67 -19.81
CA ARG A 96 1.37 -11.67 -18.86
C ARG A 96 1.14 -10.29 -18.32
N HIS A 97 -0.13 -9.92 -18.23
CA HIS A 97 -0.57 -8.61 -17.79
C HIS A 97 -1.76 -8.75 -16.85
N ARG A 98 -1.83 -7.85 -15.89
CA ARG A 98 -3.04 -7.64 -15.10
C ARG A 98 -4.14 -7.07 -15.98
N GLN A 99 -5.29 -7.73 -15.99
CA GLN A 99 -6.42 -7.38 -16.85
C GLN A 99 -6.93 -5.98 -16.53
N ASP A 100 -7.17 -5.74 -15.24
CA ASP A 100 -7.73 -4.52 -14.71
C ASP A 100 -6.86 -3.30 -15.00
N HIS A 101 -5.54 -3.39 -14.83
CA HIS A 101 -4.62 -2.31 -15.21
C HIS A 101 -4.72 -1.94 -16.69
N MET A 102 -4.92 -2.92 -17.57
CA MET A 102 -5.06 -2.64 -19.00
C MET A 102 -6.42 -2.00 -19.32
N GLN A 103 -7.47 -2.44 -18.64
CA GLN A 103 -8.81 -1.87 -18.74
C GLN A 103 -8.83 -0.43 -18.23
N GLU A 104 -8.20 -0.15 -17.09
CA GLU A 104 -8.01 1.19 -16.53
C GLU A 104 -7.25 2.10 -17.50
N ALA A 105 -6.11 1.63 -18.03
CA ALA A 105 -5.33 2.40 -18.99
C ALA A 105 -6.10 2.68 -20.30
N TYR A 106 -6.94 1.76 -20.75
CA TYR A 106 -7.79 1.94 -21.92
C TYR A 106 -8.92 2.95 -21.64
N ALA A 107 -9.66 2.75 -20.55
CA ALA A 107 -10.76 3.60 -20.13
C ALA A 107 -10.27 5.03 -19.92
N GLU A 108 -9.12 5.22 -19.30
CA GLU A 108 -8.51 6.54 -19.14
C GLU A 108 -8.18 7.19 -20.48
N LYS A 109 -7.54 6.45 -21.40
CA LYS A 109 -7.17 6.97 -22.72
C LYS A 109 -8.38 7.33 -23.60
N LYS A 110 -9.52 6.68 -23.37
CA LYS A 110 -10.74 6.82 -24.18
C LYS A 110 -11.79 7.70 -23.53
N SER A 111 -11.70 7.93 -22.22
CA SER A 111 -12.59 8.85 -21.52
C SER A 111 -12.34 10.28 -22.00
N THR A 112 -13.43 11.04 -22.12
CA THR A 112 -13.42 12.46 -22.46
C THR A 112 -14.16 13.23 -21.37
N ARG A 113 -14.09 14.57 -21.43
CA ARG A 113 -14.76 15.43 -20.46
C ARG A 113 -16.29 15.18 -20.35
N ASP A 114 -16.88 14.68 -21.43
CA ASP A 114 -18.33 14.41 -21.54
C ASP A 114 -18.67 12.90 -21.47
N THR A 115 -17.68 12.01 -21.39
CA THR A 115 -17.91 10.56 -21.36
C THR A 115 -16.82 9.87 -20.54
N VAL A 116 -17.17 9.43 -19.34
CA VAL A 116 -16.31 8.59 -18.49
C VAL A 116 -16.61 7.14 -18.81
N ILE A 117 -15.60 6.39 -19.24
CA ILE A 117 -15.70 4.96 -19.48
C ILE A 117 -15.37 4.26 -18.16
N ASP A 118 -16.23 3.35 -17.76
CA ASP A 118 -15.98 2.46 -16.62
C ASP A 118 -14.92 1.40 -17.04
N PRO A 119 -13.74 1.35 -16.38
CA PRO A 119 -12.71 0.35 -16.66
C PRO A 119 -13.25 -1.08 -16.70
N ASP A 120 -14.10 -1.46 -15.75
CA ASP A 120 -14.55 -2.85 -15.61
C ASP A 120 -15.46 -3.28 -16.76
N SER A 121 -16.04 -2.31 -17.49
CA SER A 121 -16.87 -2.55 -18.67
C SER A 121 -16.07 -2.71 -19.98
N VAL A 122 -14.76 -2.44 -19.96
CA VAL A 122 -13.91 -2.50 -21.16
C VAL A 122 -13.65 -3.96 -21.56
N SER A 123 -14.10 -4.35 -22.75
CA SER A 123 -13.80 -5.68 -23.30
C SER A 123 -12.31 -5.82 -23.66
N MET A 124 -11.73 -6.97 -23.30
CA MET A 124 -10.36 -7.34 -23.65
C MET A 124 -10.10 -7.37 -25.16
N ASP A 125 -11.14 -7.55 -25.98
CA ASP A 125 -11.06 -7.50 -27.45
C ASP A 125 -10.65 -6.11 -27.98
N GLU A 126 -10.92 -5.06 -27.19
CA GLU A 126 -10.58 -3.69 -27.55
C GLU A 126 -9.15 -3.31 -27.19
N ILE A 127 -8.53 -4.09 -26.30
CA ILE A 127 -7.23 -3.77 -25.69
C ILE A 127 -6.09 -4.27 -26.58
N VAL A 128 -5.16 -3.35 -26.84
CA VAL A 128 -3.92 -3.60 -27.59
C VAL A 128 -2.82 -4.01 -26.62
N CYS A 129 -2.13 -5.11 -26.92
CA CYS A 129 -0.98 -5.55 -26.15
C CYS A 129 0.13 -4.48 -26.19
N PRO A 130 0.58 -3.97 -25.02
CA PRO A 130 1.56 -2.90 -24.96
C PRO A 130 2.95 -3.33 -25.47
N ASP A 131 3.24 -4.64 -25.47
CA ASP A 131 4.55 -5.16 -25.84
C ASP A 131 4.71 -5.51 -27.32
N CYS A 132 3.65 -5.99 -27.98
CA CYS A 132 3.72 -6.44 -29.37
C CYS A 132 2.68 -5.81 -30.30
N GLY A 133 1.78 -4.97 -29.79
CA GLY A 133 0.79 -4.26 -30.58
C GLY A 133 -0.38 -5.11 -31.09
N THR A 134 -0.45 -6.39 -30.72
CA THR A 134 -1.57 -7.26 -31.09
C THR A 134 -2.84 -6.89 -30.31
N LYS A 135 -3.97 -6.71 -31.00
CA LYS A 135 -5.25 -6.32 -30.40
C LYS A 135 -6.13 -7.53 -30.12
N GLY A 136 -6.73 -7.61 -28.94
CA GLY A 136 -7.79 -8.57 -28.62
C GLY A 136 -7.38 -10.05 -28.71
N GLN A 137 -6.11 -10.37 -28.50
CA GLN A 137 -5.62 -11.75 -28.53
C GLN A 137 -5.05 -12.10 -27.15
N TRP A 138 -5.96 -12.40 -26.23
CA TRP A 138 -5.70 -12.66 -24.82
C TRP A 138 -6.25 -14.03 -24.41
N THR A 139 -5.63 -14.70 -23.46
CA THR A 139 -6.24 -15.85 -22.79
C THR A 139 -7.42 -15.43 -21.93
N GLU A 140 -8.29 -16.39 -21.59
CA GLU A 140 -9.26 -16.20 -20.51
C GLU A 140 -8.55 -15.76 -19.21
N PRO A 141 -9.12 -14.83 -18.44
CA PRO A 141 -8.58 -14.40 -17.16
C PRO A 141 -8.45 -15.57 -16.20
N ARG A 142 -7.32 -15.64 -15.50
CA ARG A 142 -7.10 -16.59 -14.40
C ARG A 142 -6.78 -15.84 -13.12
N ASP A 143 -7.43 -16.27 -12.05
CA ASP A 143 -7.15 -15.77 -10.71
C ASP A 143 -5.76 -16.21 -10.27
N PHE A 144 -4.91 -15.23 -9.97
CA PHE A 144 -3.59 -15.48 -9.44
C PHE A 144 -3.49 -14.94 -8.01
N ASN A 145 -3.33 -15.84 -7.03
CA ASN A 145 -3.16 -15.43 -5.64
C ASN A 145 -1.84 -14.66 -5.47
N MET A 146 -1.96 -13.46 -4.94
CA MET A 146 -0.86 -12.51 -4.82
C MET A 146 -0.01 -12.73 -3.56
N MET A 147 -0.36 -13.66 -2.67
CA MET A 147 0.45 -13.98 -1.50
C MET A 147 1.63 -14.87 -1.87
N LEU A 148 2.81 -14.53 -1.35
CA LEU A 148 4.00 -15.36 -1.48
C LEU A 148 3.94 -16.53 -0.49
N LYS A 149 4.01 -17.74 -1.02
CA LYS A 149 4.00 -19.00 -0.25
C LYS A 149 5.40 -19.32 0.26
N THR A 150 5.46 -19.92 1.44
CA THR A 150 6.66 -20.52 2.02
C THR A 150 6.27 -21.81 2.75
N TYR A 151 7.24 -22.67 3.04
CA TYR A 151 7.01 -23.92 3.77
C TYR A 151 7.84 -23.93 5.05
N LEU A 152 7.19 -24.20 6.18
CA LEU A 152 7.85 -24.42 7.47
C LEU A 152 8.06 -25.91 7.69
N GLY A 153 9.29 -26.29 8.03
CA GLY A 153 9.66 -27.67 8.31
C GLY A 153 10.76 -28.20 7.36
N PRO A 154 11.26 -29.41 7.61
CA PRO A 154 12.36 -29.99 6.85
C PRO A 154 11.95 -30.47 5.44
N ILE A 155 10.65 -30.66 5.20
CA ILE A 155 10.09 -31.14 3.94
C ILE A 155 8.97 -30.19 3.55
N GLU A 156 8.94 -29.78 2.28
CA GLU A 156 7.82 -29.01 1.73
C GLU A 156 6.57 -29.89 1.70
N SER A 157 5.59 -29.56 2.54
CA SER A 157 4.31 -30.26 2.66
C SER A 157 3.16 -29.26 2.82
N GLU A 158 1.93 -29.69 2.51
CA GLU A 158 0.73 -28.86 2.72
C GLU A 158 0.54 -28.47 4.20
N ASP A 159 0.94 -29.33 5.15
CA ASP A 159 0.91 -29.02 6.58
C ASP A 159 1.92 -27.91 6.95
N GLY A 160 3.03 -27.84 6.22
CA GLY A 160 4.05 -26.79 6.35
C GLY A 160 3.70 -25.51 5.61
N LEU A 161 2.62 -25.45 4.80
CA LEU A 161 2.29 -24.30 3.96
C LEU A 161 1.96 -23.06 4.80
N HIS A 162 2.78 -22.04 4.63
CA HIS A 162 2.63 -20.72 5.23
C HIS A 162 2.80 -19.63 4.17
N TYR A 163 2.64 -18.38 4.59
CA TYR A 163 2.74 -17.24 3.70
C TYR A 163 3.60 -16.16 4.33
N LEU A 164 4.31 -15.42 3.48
CA LEU A 164 4.85 -14.13 3.84
C LEU A 164 3.70 -13.12 3.83
N ARG A 165 3.50 -12.39 4.93
CA ARG A 165 2.34 -11.51 5.07
C ARG A 165 2.23 -10.49 3.91
N PRO A 166 1.05 -10.31 3.29
CA PRO A 166 0.82 -9.30 2.25
C PRO A 166 0.52 -7.90 2.79
N GLU A 167 0.24 -7.80 4.09
CA GLU A 167 -0.03 -6.58 4.85
C GLU A 167 0.40 -6.78 6.32
N THR A 168 0.50 -5.70 7.10
CA THR A 168 0.92 -5.78 8.51
C THR A 168 -0.25 -5.79 9.50
N ALA A 169 -1.41 -5.24 9.11
CA ALA A 169 -2.65 -5.14 9.88
C ALA A 169 -3.07 -6.43 10.60
N GLN A 170 -3.01 -7.58 9.93
CA GLN A 170 -3.40 -8.86 10.53
C GLN A 170 -2.62 -9.21 11.81
N GLY A 171 -1.35 -8.80 11.89
CA GLY A 171 -0.54 -8.97 13.09
C GLY A 171 -1.05 -8.17 14.29
N ILE A 172 -1.67 -7.01 14.02
CA ILE A 172 -2.29 -6.14 15.02
C ILE A 172 -3.60 -6.77 15.51
N PHE A 173 -4.48 -7.18 14.59
CA PHE A 173 -5.80 -7.74 14.95
C PHE A 173 -5.68 -8.98 15.85
N VAL A 174 -4.78 -9.91 15.53
CA VAL A 174 -4.58 -11.13 16.34
C VAL A 174 -3.98 -10.84 17.72
N ASN A 175 -3.38 -9.66 17.92
CA ASN A 175 -2.83 -9.21 19.20
C ASN A 175 -3.71 -8.21 19.94
N PHE A 176 -4.90 -7.87 19.43
CA PHE A 176 -5.79 -6.89 20.04
C PHE A 176 -6.03 -7.16 21.54
N ALA A 177 -6.46 -8.38 21.89
CA ALA A 177 -6.73 -8.75 23.28
C ALA A 177 -5.48 -8.69 24.20
N ASN A 178 -4.32 -9.09 23.67
CA ASN A 178 -3.05 -9.01 24.39
C ASN A 178 -2.70 -7.55 24.70
N VAL A 179 -2.84 -6.66 23.72
CA VAL A 179 -2.50 -5.24 23.85
C VAL A 179 -3.48 -4.52 24.77
N VAL A 180 -4.80 -4.73 24.62
CA VAL A 180 -5.81 -4.17 25.52
C VAL A 180 -5.49 -4.52 26.97
N THR A 181 -5.15 -5.78 27.23
CA THR A 181 -4.86 -6.27 28.58
C THR A 181 -3.57 -5.69 29.16
N THR A 182 -2.48 -5.71 28.38
CA THR A 182 -1.14 -5.37 28.87
C THR A 182 -0.87 -3.87 28.88
N ALA A 183 -1.32 -3.13 27.87
CA ALA A 183 -1.20 -1.68 27.77
C ALA A 183 -2.32 -0.93 28.50
N ARG A 184 -3.34 -1.66 29.00
CA ARG A 184 -4.51 -1.11 29.71
C ARG A 184 -5.23 -0.01 28.93
N LYS A 185 -5.27 -0.14 27.61
CA LYS A 185 -5.96 0.79 26.72
C LYS A 185 -7.45 0.45 26.63
N LYS A 186 -8.25 1.46 26.32
CA LYS A 186 -9.69 1.37 26.08
C LYS A 186 -10.00 2.20 24.83
N PRO A 187 -10.94 1.79 23.96
CA PRO A 187 -11.38 2.63 22.85
C PRO A 187 -11.80 4.04 23.35
N PRO A 188 -11.46 5.11 22.61
CA PRO A 188 -10.64 5.11 21.40
C PRO A 188 -9.14 4.92 21.69
N PHE A 189 -8.49 3.99 21.00
CA PHE A 189 -7.03 3.83 21.04
C PHE A 189 -6.51 3.13 19.78
N GLY A 190 -5.23 3.32 19.45
CA GLY A 190 -4.59 2.70 18.30
C GLY A 190 -3.46 1.74 18.64
N ILE A 191 -3.14 0.88 17.68
CA ILE A 191 -1.93 0.06 17.66
C ILE A 191 -1.21 0.35 16.35
N GLY A 192 -0.02 0.94 16.43
CA GLY A 192 0.82 1.24 15.27
C GLY A 192 1.91 0.19 15.06
N GLN A 193 2.21 -0.11 13.80
CA GLN A 193 3.24 -1.05 13.40
C GLN A 193 3.95 -0.57 12.14
N ILE A 194 5.26 -0.78 12.10
CA ILE A 194 6.05 -0.63 10.87
C ILE A 194 6.67 -1.98 10.57
N GLY A 195 6.55 -2.45 9.33
CA GLY A 195 7.18 -3.71 8.97
C GLY A 195 7.09 -4.08 7.51
N LYS A 196 7.78 -5.17 7.16
CA LYS A 196 7.80 -5.69 5.79
C LYS A 196 6.50 -6.40 5.42
N SER A 197 6.11 -6.27 4.16
CA SER A 197 5.01 -6.97 3.52
C SER A 197 5.41 -7.41 2.11
N PHE A 198 4.70 -8.42 1.61
CA PHE A 198 5.09 -9.16 0.41
C PHE A 198 3.90 -9.36 -0.52
N ARG A 199 3.99 -8.86 -1.75
CA ARG A 199 2.98 -9.08 -2.79
C ARG A 199 3.65 -9.67 -4.02
N ASN A 200 3.07 -10.71 -4.60
CA ASN A 200 3.63 -11.41 -5.75
C ASN A 200 3.37 -10.66 -7.06
N GLU A 201 3.74 -9.38 -7.08
CA GLU A 201 3.51 -8.45 -8.18
C GLU A 201 4.10 -8.97 -9.50
N ILE A 202 3.26 -8.97 -10.52
CA ILE A 202 3.59 -9.49 -11.85
C ILE A 202 4.01 -8.35 -12.78
N THR A 203 3.44 -7.15 -12.60
CA THR A 203 3.64 -6.02 -13.50
C THR A 203 4.79 -5.14 -13.00
N PRO A 204 5.95 -5.11 -13.67
CA PRO A 204 7.01 -4.16 -13.34
C PRO A 204 6.58 -2.74 -13.75
N GLY A 205 6.92 -1.73 -12.96
CA GLY A 205 6.70 -0.34 -13.36
C GLY A 205 7.03 0.69 -12.28
N ASN A 206 7.36 1.91 -12.73
CA ASN A 206 7.47 3.13 -11.91
C ASN A 206 8.46 3.05 -10.74
N PHE A 207 9.70 2.58 -11.00
CA PHE A 207 10.80 2.56 -10.03
C PHE A 207 10.43 1.78 -8.76
N ILE A 208 10.46 2.41 -7.58
CA ILE A 208 10.14 1.78 -6.29
C ILE A 208 8.64 1.79 -5.96
N PHE A 209 7.77 2.25 -6.87
CA PHE A 209 6.33 2.33 -6.61
C PHE A 209 5.64 0.96 -6.55
N ARG A 210 6.08 0.02 -7.40
CA ARG A 210 5.56 -1.35 -7.47
C ARG A 210 6.66 -2.36 -7.18
N THR A 211 6.66 -2.90 -5.96
CA THR A 211 7.68 -3.83 -5.49
C THR A 211 7.06 -5.08 -4.88
N ARG A 212 7.80 -6.19 -4.92
CA ARG A 212 7.35 -7.45 -4.32
C ARG A 212 7.57 -7.52 -2.82
N GLU A 213 8.59 -6.80 -2.37
CA GLU A 213 8.92 -6.59 -0.97
C GLU A 213 8.87 -5.09 -0.71
N PHE A 214 8.17 -4.68 0.33
CA PHE A 214 8.06 -3.29 0.76
C PHE A 214 7.84 -3.21 2.26
N GLU A 215 7.92 -2.00 2.80
CA GLU A 215 7.57 -1.72 4.19
C GLU A 215 6.33 -0.82 4.22
N GLN A 216 5.45 -1.11 5.17
CA GLN A 216 4.27 -0.30 5.45
C GLN A 216 4.39 0.30 6.85
N MET A 217 3.71 1.41 7.04
CA MET A 217 3.51 2.07 8.33
C MET A 217 2.00 2.14 8.53
N GLU A 218 1.46 1.21 9.32
CA GLU A 218 0.01 1.02 9.48
C GLU A 218 -0.37 1.23 10.94
N MET A 219 -1.57 1.75 11.16
CA MET A 219 -2.15 1.87 12.49
C MET A 219 -3.61 1.44 12.45
N GLU A 220 -3.97 0.53 13.35
CA GLU A 220 -5.38 0.18 13.59
C GLU A 220 -5.90 0.98 14.77
N PHE A 221 -6.81 1.92 14.52
CA PHE A 221 -7.42 2.77 15.55
C PHE A 221 -8.81 2.26 15.91
N PHE A 222 -8.92 1.64 17.08
CA PHE A 222 -10.13 1.00 17.59
C PHE A 222 -11.03 2.01 18.26
N VAL A 223 -12.27 2.13 17.79
CA VAL A 223 -13.23 3.15 18.20
C VAL A 223 -14.60 2.56 18.51
N GLU A 224 -15.41 3.31 19.26
CA GLU A 224 -16.83 2.98 19.41
C GLU A 224 -17.55 3.18 18.06
N PRO A 225 -18.44 2.26 17.61
CA PRO A 225 -19.10 2.33 16.32
C PRO A 225 -19.79 3.67 16.01
N SER A 226 -20.42 4.28 17.02
CA SER A 226 -21.14 5.57 16.89
C SER A 226 -20.20 6.74 16.55
N THR A 227 -18.92 6.63 16.89
CA THR A 227 -17.90 7.69 16.72
C THR A 227 -17.01 7.48 15.49
N ALA A 228 -17.14 6.34 14.80
CA ALA A 228 -16.25 5.98 13.70
C ALA A 228 -16.16 7.03 12.58
N PRO A 229 -17.26 7.67 12.12
CA PRO A 229 -17.16 8.70 11.08
C PRO A 229 -16.33 9.94 11.49
N GLU A 230 -16.38 10.33 12.77
CA GLU A 230 -15.59 11.46 13.29
C GLU A 230 -14.11 11.12 13.30
N TRP A 231 -13.76 9.92 13.78
CA TRP A 231 -12.38 9.45 13.80
C TRP A 231 -11.79 9.21 12.41
N HIS A 232 -12.61 8.72 11.46
CA HIS A 232 -12.21 8.57 10.06
C HIS A 232 -11.78 9.92 9.47
N LYS A 233 -12.62 10.94 9.63
CA LYS A 233 -12.31 12.31 9.19
C LYS A 233 -11.06 12.87 9.89
N TYR A 234 -10.97 12.71 11.21
CA TYR A 234 -9.81 13.17 11.99
C TYR A 234 -8.50 12.59 11.45
N TRP A 235 -8.46 11.28 11.17
CA TRP A 235 -7.25 10.62 10.68
C TRP A 235 -6.92 11.02 9.24
N ILE A 236 -7.91 11.21 8.35
CA ILE A 236 -7.65 11.75 7.00
C ILE A 236 -6.93 13.10 7.08
N GLU A 237 -7.45 14.03 7.87
CA GLU A 237 -6.88 15.37 8.02
C GLU A 237 -5.50 15.33 8.69
N THR A 238 -5.36 14.54 9.76
CA THR A 238 -4.09 14.39 10.50
C THR A 238 -2.99 13.80 9.61
N ARG A 239 -3.30 12.78 8.82
CA ARG A 239 -2.32 12.11 7.96
C ARG A 239 -1.97 12.95 6.74
N LEU A 240 -2.94 13.66 6.14
CA LEU A 240 -2.65 14.63 5.08
C LEU A 240 -1.69 15.72 5.57
N GLN A 241 -1.96 16.30 6.74
CA GLN A 241 -1.14 17.37 7.30
C GLN A 241 0.28 16.90 7.62
N TRP A 242 0.46 15.64 8.01
CA TRP A 242 1.77 15.07 8.26
C TRP A 242 2.73 15.15 7.06
N TYR A 243 2.24 14.92 5.83
CA TYR A 243 3.06 15.06 4.63
C TYR A 243 3.42 16.53 4.35
N VAL A 244 2.45 17.44 4.53
CA VAL A 244 2.63 18.88 4.31
C VAL A 244 3.63 19.47 5.32
N ASP A 245 3.52 19.10 6.59
CA ASP A 245 4.42 19.55 7.65
C ASP A 245 5.86 19.07 7.44
N LEU A 246 6.05 17.97 6.71
CA LEU A 246 7.35 17.45 6.31
C LEU A 246 7.89 18.06 5.01
N GLY A 247 7.14 19.00 4.42
CA GLY A 247 7.59 19.82 3.31
C GLY A 247 7.12 19.38 1.93
N ILE A 248 6.20 18.41 1.82
CA ILE A 248 5.56 18.13 0.53
C ILE A 248 4.68 19.32 0.12
N ASP A 249 4.81 19.77 -1.12
CA ASP A 249 3.92 20.79 -1.68
C ASP A 249 2.46 20.28 -1.67
N ARG A 250 1.58 21.07 -1.02
CA ARG A 250 0.16 20.74 -0.87
C ARG A 250 -0.53 20.60 -2.23
N ASP A 251 -0.07 21.29 -3.26
CA ASP A 251 -0.64 21.23 -4.62
C ASP A 251 -0.30 19.90 -5.33
N ASN A 252 0.70 19.17 -4.84
CA ASN A 252 1.06 17.84 -5.31
C ASN A 252 0.30 16.72 -4.56
N LEU A 253 -0.55 17.06 -3.60
CA LEU A 253 -1.37 16.12 -2.83
C LEU A 253 -2.86 16.29 -3.12
N ARG A 254 -3.59 15.17 -3.21
CA ARG A 254 -5.06 15.17 -3.22
C ARG A 254 -5.62 14.08 -2.32
N LEU A 255 -6.88 14.29 -1.91
CA LEU A 255 -7.70 13.26 -1.33
C LEU A 255 -8.55 12.65 -2.43
N TYR A 256 -8.55 11.33 -2.51
CA TYR A 256 -9.38 10.56 -3.44
C TYR A 256 -10.35 9.68 -2.65
N ASP A 257 -11.61 10.10 -2.60
CA ASP A 257 -12.69 9.30 -2.03
C ASP A 257 -13.06 8.15 -2.96
N HIS A 258 -13.01 6.92 -2.47
CA HIS A 258 -13.39 5.75 -3.26
C HIS A 258 -14.90 5.77 -3.53
N PRO A 259 -15.35 5.58 -4.79
CA PRO A 259 -16.75 5.35 -5.10
C PRO A 259 -17.29 4.14 -4.32
N LYS A 260 -18.57 4.18 -3.91
CA LYS A 260 -19.16 3.11 -3.09
C LYS A 260 -19.06 1.74 -3.75
N GLU A 261 -19.09 1.70 -5.07
CA GLU A 261 -18.99 0.49 -5.89
C GLU A 261 -17.59 -0.12 -5.88
N LYS A 262 -16.56 0.68 -5.56
CA LYS A 262 -15.15 0.27 -5.50
C LYS A 262 -14.68 -0.04 -4.07
N LEU A 263 -15.51 0.23 -3.05
CA LEU A 263 -15.17 -0.10 -1.67
C LEU A 263 -15.08 -1.61 -1.49
N SER A 264 -14.08 -2.04 -0.72
CA SER A 264 -14.07 -3.42 -0.21
C SER A 264 -15.36 -3.68 0.56
N HIS A 265 -15.90 -4.91 0.49
CA HIS A 265 -17.20 -5.28 1.06
C HIS A 265 -17.36 -5.00 2.58
N TYR A 266 -16.26 -4.73 3.28
CA TYR A 266 -16.19 -4.41 4.71
C TYR A 266 -15.88 -2.93 5.01
N SER A 267 -15.60 -2.10 4.00
CA SER A 267 -15.28 -0.69 4.18
C SER A 267 -16.54 0.16 4.09
N ASP A 268 -16.80 0.95 5.13
CA ASP A 268 -17.86 1.98 5.15
C ASP A 268 -17.40 3.28 4.44
N GLY A 269 -16.09 3.41 4.19
CA GLY A 269 -15.50 4.50 3.43
C GLY A 269 -13.97 4.43 3.45
N THR A 270 -13.35 4.71 2.30
CA THR A 270 -11.90 4.78 2.15
C THR A 270 -11.53 6.05 1.41
N VAL A 271 -10.53 6.75 1.93
CA VAL A 271 -9.94 7.95 1.30
C VAL A 271 -8.46 7.74 1.15
N ASP A 272 -7.97 7.87 -0.09
CA ASP A 272 -6.54 7.80 -0.37
C ASP A 272 -5.94 9.20 -0.38
N ILE A 273 -4.78 9.34 0.27
CA ILE A 273 -3.87 10.45 0.04
C ILE A 273 -3.01 10.06 -1.17
N GLU A 274 -3.20 10.75 -2.28
CA GLU A 274 -2.44 10.53 -3.50
C GLU A 274 -1.45 11.67 -3.75
N TYR A 275 -0.27 11.31 -4.27
CA TYR A 275 0.76 12.24 -4.71
C TYR A 275 0.89 12.26 -6.24
N LYS A 276 1.14 13.44 -6.79
CA LYS A 276 1.27 13.68 -8.22
C LYS A 276 2.66 13.29 -8.75
N PHE A 277 2.94 12.00 -8.86
CA PHE A 277 4.20 11.46 -9.40
C PHE A 277 4.46 11.80 -10.88
N GLY A 278 3.43 12.13 -11.65
CA GLY A 278 3.56 12.42 -13.08
C GLY A 278 3.75 11.17 -13.94
N PHE A 279 3.14 10.03 -13.56
CA PHE A 279 3.10 8.84 -14.41
C PHE A 279 2.41 9.14 -15.76
N ALA A 280 2.73 8.33 -16.76
CA ALA A 280 2.06 8.42 -18.06
C ALA A 280 0.61 7.93 -17.96
N GLY A 281 -0.35 8.74 -18.42
CA GLY A 281 -1.79 8.49 -18.20
C GLY A 281 -2.25 9.20 -16.94
N ASN A 282 -2.39 8.46 -15.84
CA ASN A 282 -2.76 9.00 -14.54
C ASN A 282 -1.53 9.55 -13.79
N PRO A 283 -1.42 10.88 -13.57
CA PRO A 283 -0.25 11.44 -12.90
C PRO A 283 -0.23 11.17 -11.39
N TRP A 284 -1.27 10.57 -10.82
CA TRP A 284 -1.44 10.36 -9.38
C TRP A 284 -1.09 8.93 -8.96
N GLY A 285 -0.57 8.80 -7.74
CA GLY A 285 -0.38 7.51 -7.09
C GLY A 285 -0.60 7.60 -5.58
N GLU A 286 -1.27 6.59 -5.04
CA GLU A 286 -1.57 6.44 -3.61
C GLU A 286 -0.32 6.36 -2.73
N LEU A 287 -0.24 7.20 -1.70
CA LEU A 287 0.77 7.15 -0.64
C LEU A 287 0.27 6.40 0.60
N GLU A 288 -0.97 6.68 0.98
CA GLU A 288 -1.59 6.23 2.22
C GLU A 288 -3.10 6.16 2.05
N GLY A 289 -3.69 4.99 2.35
CA GLY A 289 -5.13 4.80 2.42
C GLY A 289 -5.63 4.97 3.85
N ILE A 290 -6.74 5.68 4.04
CA ILE A 290 -7.43 5.82 5.33
C ILE A 290 -8.82 5.20 5.21
N ALA A 291 -8.99 4.00 5.76
CA ALA A 291 -10.21 3.20 5.65
C ALA A 291 -10.99 3.14 6.98
N ASN A 292 -12.31 3.15 6.91
CA ASN A 292 -13.21 2.73 7.99
C ASN A 292 -13.66 1.29 7.74
N ARG A 293 -13.02 0.34 8.41
CA ARG A 293 -13.20 -1.12 8.19
C ARG A 293 -14.32 -1.72 9.04
N THR A 294 -15.11 -0.87 9.70
CA THR A 294 -16.16 -1.27 10.64
C THR A 294 -15.63 -2.28 11.68
N ASN A 295 -16.41 -3.29 12.06
CA ASN A 295 -15.99 -4.34 12.99
C ASN A 295 -15.49 -5.61 12.27
N PHE A 296 -15.27 -5.56 10.96
CA PHE A 296 -15.05 -6.75 10.13
C PHE A 296 -13.86 -7.58 10.62
N ASP A 297 -12.70 -6.95 10.83
CA ASP A 297 -11.45 -7.66 11.13
C ASP A 297 -11.53 -8.41 12.47
N LEU A 298 -11.96 -7.72 13.53
CA LEU A 298 -12.11 -8.33 14.86
C LEU A 298 -13.22 -9.39 14.87
N SER A 299 -14.35 -9.14 14.22
CA SER A 299 -15.47 -10.11 14.17
C SER A 299 -15.07 -11.38 13.43
N THR A 300 -14.33 -11.22 12.34
CA THR A 300 -13.84 -12.33 11.52
C THR A 300 -12.85 -13.19 12.28
N HIS A 301 -11.87 -12.60 12.95
CA HIS A 301 -10.93 -13.36 13.79
C HIS A 301 -11.60 -14.00 14.99
N ALA A 302 -12.54 -13.30 15.65
CA ALA A 302 -13.29 -13.86 16.77
C ALA A 302 -14.09 -15.10 16.35
N LYS A 303 -14.76 -15.04 15.20
CA LYS A 303 -15.53 -16.16 14.64
C LYS A 303 -14.66 -17.38 14.32
N HIS A 304 -13.48 -17.18 13.72
CA HIS A 304 -12.60 -18.28 13.30
C HIS A 304 -11.77 -18.86 14.44
N SER A 305 -11.36 -18.03 15.41
CA SER A 305 -10.53 -18.46 16.54
C SER A 305 -11.32 -18.95 17.75
N GLY A 306 -12.59 -18.52 17.88
CA GLY A 306 -13.41 -18.74 19.08
C GLY A 306 -13.05 -17.84 20.27
N VAL A 307 -12.11 -16.90 20.09
CA VAL A 307 -11.72 -15.92 21.12
C VAL A 307 -12.64 -14.71 21.05
N ASP A 308 -13.14 -14.26 22.21
CA ASP A 308 -13.92 -13.03 22.28
C ASP A 308 -13.01 -11.80 22.15
N LEU A 309 -13.20 -11.05 21.06
CA LEU A 309 -12.50 -9.79 20.77
C LEU A 309 -13.42 -8.57 20.95
N SER A 310 -14.57 -8.72 21.60
CA SER A 310 -15.43 -7.59 21.97
C SER A 310 -14.86 -6.81 23.15
N PHE A 311 -15.20 -5.53 23.22
CA PHE A 311 -14.88 -4.64 24.33
C PHE A 311 -16.14 -4.44 25.20
N TYR A 312 -15.95 -4.49 26.52
CA TYR A 312 -17.00 -4.17 27.49
C TYR A 312 -16.71 -2.81 28.11
N ASP A 313 -17.55 -1.83 27.78
CA ASP A 313 -17.52 -0.51 28.40
C ASP A 313 -18.31 -0.52 29.71
N GLN A 314 -17.57 -0.35 30.81
CA GLN A 314 -18.14 -0.28 32.16
C GLN A 314 -18.92 1.02 32.40
N ALA A 315 -18.60 2.11 31.68
CA ALA A 315 -19.27 3.38 31.90
C ALA A 315 -20.69 3.37 31.31
N GLY A 316 -20.84 2.84 30.10
CA GLY A 316 -22.14 2.66 29.45
C GLY A 316 -22.86 1.35 29.80
N ASP A 317 -22.21 0.41 30.49
CA ASP A 317 -22.68 -0.97 30.68
C ASP A 317 -23.05 -1.66 29.35
N THR A 318 -22.19 -1.49 28.35
CA THR A 318 -22.42 -2.02 27.00
C THR A 318 -21.25 -2.86 26.52
N ARG A 319 -21.55 -3.86 25.68
CA ARG A 319 -20.55 -4.69 25.00
C ARG A 319 -20.69 -4.51 23.50
N TYR A 320 -19.57 -4.24 22.83
CA TYR A 320 -19.54 -4.05 21.38
C TYR A 320 -18.21 -4.55 20.80
N VAL A 321 -18.19 -4.86 19.51
CA VAL A 321 -16.93 -5.07 18.78
C VAL A 321 -16.48 -3.71 18.26
N PRO A 322 -15.30 -3.20 18.65
CA PRO A 322 -14.81 -1.91 18.18
C PRO A 322 -14.79 -1.83 16.66
N TYR A 323 -15.08 -0.65 16.13
CA TYR A 323 -14.80 -0.34 14.74
C TYR A 323 -13.32 0.01 14.57
N VAL A 324 -12.78 -0.18 13.37
CA VAL A 324 -11.38 0.07 13.06
C VAL A 324 -11.26 1.16 12.01
N ILE A 325 -10.53 2.23 12.36
CA ILE A 325 -10.04 3.22 11.41
C ILE A 325 -8.57 2.92 11.13
N GLU A 326 -8.25 2.65 9.87
CA GLU A 326 -6.93 2.20 9.43
C GLU A 326 -6.28 3.24 8.52
N PRO A 327 -5.30 4.02 9.02
CA PRO A 327 -4.32 4.66 8.16
C PRO A 327 -3.17 3.72 7.82
N ALA A 328 -3.00 3.43 6.53
CA ALA A 328 -2.00 2.51 6.01
C ALA A 328 -1.10 3.18 4.97
N ALA A 329 0.10 3.59 5.37
CA ALA A 329 1.06 4.27 4.50
C ALA A 329 2.10 3.31 3.91
N GLY A 330 2.43 3.48 2.63
CA GLY A 330 3.59 2.84 2.02
C GLY A 330 4.88 3.61 2.31
N LEU A 331 5.78 3.06 3.13
CA LEU A 331 7.07 3.72 3.45
C LEU A 331 7.89 3.99 2.19
N THR A 332 7.98 3.00 1.31
CA THR A 332 8.71 3.10 0.03
C THR A 332 8.12 4.19 -0.87
N ARG A 333 6.78 4.30 -0.92
CA ARG A 333 6.09 5.32 -1.72
C ARG A 333 6.28 6.71 -1.14
N SER A 334 6.21 6.84 0.18
CA SER A 334 6.51 8.08 0.89
C SER A 334 7.94 8.57 0.60
N LEU A 335 8.93 7.66 0.67
CA LEU A 335 10.32 7.98 0.30
C LEU A 335 10.43 8.48 -1.15
N MET A 336 9.73 7.83 -2.08
CA MET A 336 9.69 8.29 -3.48
C MET A 336 9.08 9.68 -3.61
N ALA A 337 7.96 9.95 -2.92
CA ALA A 337 7.30 11.25 -2.94
C ALA A 337 8.23 12.36 -2.44
N PHE A 338 8.88 12.17 -1.28
CA PHE A 338 9.84 13.15 -0.75
C PHE A 338 11.02 13.38 -1.70
N LEU A 339 11.52 12.35 -2.39
CA LEU A 339 12.60 12.52 -3.36
C LEU A 339 12.16 13.26 -4.62
N VAL A 340 10.94 13.01 -5.11
CA VAL A 340 10.40 13.67 -6.30
C VAL A 340 10.04 15.12 -6.00
N ASP A 341 9.41 15.38 -4.86
CA ASP A 341 8.97 16.73 -4.46
C ASP A 341 10.17 17.64 -4.15
N ALA A 342 11.22 17.09 -3.54
CA ALA A 342 12.44 17.84 -3.25
C ALA A 342 13.36 18.04 -4.48
N TYR A 343 13.11 17.37 -5.61
CA TYR A 343 13.96 17.48 -6.78
C TYR A 343 13.71 18.80 -7.53
N THR A 344 14.75 19.62 -7.65
CA THR A 344 14.74 20.85 -8.44
C THR A 344 15.97 20.90 -9.33
N GLU A 345 15.81 21.37 -10.57
CA GLU A 345 16.94 21.69 -11.45
C GLU A 345 17.30 23.17 -11.30
N ASP A 346 18.57 23.46 -11.07
CA ASP A 346 19.09 24.83 -11.07
C ASP A 346 19.90 25.12 -12.33
N GLU A 347 19.84 26.36 -12.79
CA GLU A 347 20.52 26.84 -13.99
C GLU A 347 21.73 27.70 -13.59
N ALA A 348 22.93 27.15 -13.75
CA ALA A 348 24.17 27.80 -13.34
C ALA A 348 25.03 28.19 -14.56
N PRO A 349 25.61 29.41 -14.61
CA PRO A 349 26.55 29.78 -15.65
C PRO A 349 27.78 28.86 -15.67
N ASN A 350 28.20 28.46 -16.86
CA ASN A 350 29.38 27.63 -17.06
C ASN A 350 30.58 28.45 -17.55
N ALA A 351 31.78 27.90 -17.37
CA ALA A 351 33.04 28.57 -17.72
C ALA A 351 33.21 28.81 -19.24
N LYS A 352 32.32 28.28 -20.08
CA LYS A 352 32.30 28.44 -21.54
C LYS A 352 31.27 29.47 -22.03
N GLY A 353 30.61 30.19 -21.12
CA GLY A 353 29.62 31.23 -21.44
C GLY A 353 28.21 30.71 -21.75
N GLY A 354 27.91 29.44 -21.43
CA GLY A 354 26.56 28.86 -21.47
C GLY A 354 25.97 28.65 -20.07
N VAL A 355 24.81 27.99 -20.00
CA VAL A 355 24.14 27.60 -18.75
C VAL A 355 24.15 26.08 -18.65
N ASP A 356 24.66 25.55 -17.55
CA ASP A 356 24.52 24.13 -17.20
C ASP A 356 23.29 23.96 -16.31
N LYS A 357 22.45 22.98 -16.63
CA LYS A 357 21.41 22.49 -15.72
C LYS A 357 22.03 21.53 -14.71
N ARG A 358 21.79 21.73 -13.42
CA ARG A 358 22.40 20.98 -12.31
C ARG A 358 21.36 20.43 -11.37
#